data_AF-A0A1M6QZL4-F1
#
_entry.id   AF-A0A1M6QZL4-F1
#
_cell.length_a   1.000
_cell.length_b   1.000
_cell.length_c   1.000
_cell.angle_alpha   90.00
_cell.angle_beta   90.00
_cell.angle_gamma   90.00
#
_symmetry.space_group_name_H-M   'P 1'
#
loop_
_entity.id
_entity.type
_entity.pdbx_description
1 polymer ?
#
loop_
_entity_poly.entity_id
_entity_poly.type
_entity_poly.pdbx_seq_one_letter_code
_entity_poly.pdbx_strand_id
1 'polypeptide(L)'
;MISSKNDPDYIFEEYKGYTIASHKENVVGKDIDNVIIVYKSDEFPNNGFIIGLDDSKLSGRRKSVPNNIDDAKAYIDWSIKLREEKTKNVKPDIPKPQRTKGRKI
;
A
#
# COMPACT_ATOMS: atom_id res chain seq x y z
N MET A 1 17.11 -8.73 -0.39
CA MET A 1 16.09 -8.07 0.46
C MET A 1 16.30 -6.57 0.29
N ILE A 2 15.26 -5.84 -0.11
CA ILE A 2 15.36 -4.44 -0.54
C ILE A 2 15.90 -3.57 0.58
N SER A 3 17.04 -2.91 0.36
CA SER A 3 17.65 -1.99 1.33
C SER A 3 17.65 -0.53 0.87
N SER A 4 17.41 -0.28 -0.43
CA SER A 4 17.49 1.05 -1.04
C SER A 4 16.61 1.13 -2.29
N LYS A 5 16.19 2.35 -2.66
CA LYS A 5 15.51 2.62 -3.95
C LYS A 5 16.44 2.48 -5.16
N ASN A 6 17.74 2.27 -4.93
CA ASN A 6 18.73 2.02 -5.99
C ASN A 6 19.04 0.52 -6.16
N ASP A 7 18.23 -0.35 -5.58
CA ASP A 7 18.42 -1.80 -5.73
C ASP A 7 18.37 -2.17 -7.22
N PRO A 8 19.42 -2.79 -7.77
CA PRO A 8 19.52 -3.07 -9.19
C PRO A 8 18.51 -4.11 -9.67
N ASP A 9 17.94 -4.90 -8.77
CA ASP A 9 17.05 -6.01 -9.12
C ASP A 9 15.59 -5.59 -9.12
N TYR A 10 15.28 -4.40 -8.58
CA TYR A 10 13.92 -3.89 -8.43
C TYR A 10 13.67 -2.63 -9.28
N ILE A 11 12.42 -2.52 -9.73
CA ILE A 11 11.81 -1.31 -10.27
C ILE A 11 11.02 -0.67 -9.14
N PHE A 12 11.25 0.62 -8.95
CA PHE A 12 10.53 1.42 -7.97
C PHE A 12 9.66 2.44 -8.68
N GLU A 13 8.40 2.53 -8.26
CA GLU A 13 7.47 3.56 -8.71
C GLU A 13 6.83 4.26 -7.51
N GLU A 14 6.77 5.58 -7.55
CA GLU A 14 6.07 6.36 -6.52
C GLU A 14 4.63 6.65 -6.94
N TYR A 15 3.68 6.35 -6.06
CA TYR A 15 2.27 6.58 -6.32
C TYR A 15 1.52 7.01 -5.05
N LYS A 16 0.95 8.22 -5.07
CA LYS A 16 0.12 8.79 -3.97
C LYS A 16 0.75 8.67 -2.56
N GLY A 17 2.07 8.89 -2.46
CA GLY A 17 2.80 8.79 -1.18
C GLY A 17 3.16 7.36 -0.77
N TYR A 18 3.11 6.42 -1.71
CA TYR A 18 3.59 5.06 -1.57
C TYR A 18 4.75 4.81 -2.53
N THR A 19 5.63 3.90 -2.14
CA THR A 19 6.67 3.32 -3.00
C THR A 19 6.23 1.90 -3.36
N ILE A 20 5.99 1.64 -4.63
CA ILE A 20 5.77 0.32 -5.20
C ILE A 20 7.14 -0.23 -5.57
N ALA A 21 7.43 -1.46 -5.15
CA ALA A 21 8.62 -2.19 -5.56
C ALA A 21 8.19 -3.50 -6.24
N SER A 22 8.72 -3.72 -7.44
CA SER A 22 8.56 -4.96 -8.20
C SER A 22 9.93 -5.40 -8.70
N HIS A 23 10.19 -6.69 -8.78
CA HIS A 23 11.43 -7.17 -9.39
C HIS A 23 11.44 -6.81 -10.89
N LYS A 24 12.62 -6.57 -11.46
CA LYS A 24 12.80 -6.28 -12.90
C LYS A 24 12.50 -7.48 -13.77
N GLU A 25 12.89 -8.65 -13.29
CA GLU A 25 12.77 -9.92 -13.99
C GLU A 25 12.00 -10.91 -13.12
N ASN A 26 10.77 -11.22 -13.48
CA ASN A 26 10.00 -12.24 -12.78
C ASN A 26 10.49 -13.64 -13.19
N VAL A 27 10.46 -14.57 -12.23
CA VAL A 27 10.76 -15.97 -12.43
C VAL A 27 9.51 -16.73 -12.89
N VAL A 28 9.70 -17.68 -13.79
CA VAL A 28 8.65 -18.54 -14.34
C VAL A 28 8.11 -19.50 -13.27
N GLY A 29 7.04 -19.13 -12.57
CA GLY A 29 6.40 -19.95 -11.53
C GLY A 29 6.02 -19.16 -10.28
N LYS A 30 5.91 -19.84 -9.13
CA LYS A 30 5.73 -19.18 -7.84
C LYS A 30 7.10 -18.95 -7.23
N ASP A 31 7.53 -17.69 -7.21
CA ASP A 31 8.83 -17.27 -6.70
C ASP A 31 8.70 -16.00 -5.85
N ILE A 32 9.66 -15.76 -4.96
CA ILE A 32 9.72 -14.52 -4.17
C ILE A 32 10.09 -13.33 -5.04
N ASP A 33 10.80 -13.55 -6.14
CA ASP A 33 11.14 -12.50 -7.11
C ASP A 33 9.91 -12.05 -7.91
N ASN A 34 8.78 -12.76 -7.81
CA ASN A 34 7.52 -12.35 -8.44
C ASN A 34 6.67 -11.47 -7.53
N VAL A 35 7.12 -11.17 -6.32
CA VAL A 35 6.31 -10.45 -5.35
C VAL A 35 6.29 -8.96 -5.65
N ILE A 36 5.09 -8.36 -5.62
CA ILE A 36 4.95 -6.90 -5.61
C ILE A 36 4.74 -6.44 -4.18
N ILE A 37 5.54 -5.47 -3.79
CA ILE A 37 5.56 -4.92 -2.44
C ILE A 37 5.21 -3.44 -2.50
N VAL A 38 4.29 -3.02 -1.64
CA VAL A 38 3.91 -1.61 -1.49
C VAL A 38 4.32 -1.13 -0.11
N TYR A 39 5.10 -0.06 -0.07
CA TYR A 39 5.53 0.63 1.14
C TYR A 39 4.82 1.98 1.20
N LYS A 40 4.43 2.45 2.39
CA LYS A 40 4.27 3.90 2.51
C LYS A 40 5.63 4.56 2.39
N SER A 41 5.69 5.74 1.77
CA SER A 41 6.98 6.38 1.48
C SER A 41 7.80 6.71 2.73
N ASP A 42 7.16 6.94 3.88
CA ASP A 42 7.81 7.19 5.18
C ASP A 42 8.26 5.91 5.91
N GLU A 43 7.75 4.75 5.49
CA GLU A 43 8.02 3.46 6.12
C GLU A 43 9.00 2.59 5.30
N PHE A 44 9.35 3.03 4.08
CA PHE A 44 10.32 2.34 3.22
C PHE A 44 11.74 2.36 3.83
N PRO A 45 12.51 1.26 3.75
CA PRO A 45 12.18 -0.08 3.24
C PRO A 45 11.65 -1.04 4.33
N ASN A 46 11.38 -0.54 5.54
CA ASN A 46 11.20 -1.38 6.72
C ASN A 46 9.82 -2.05 6.80
N ASN A 47 8.74 -1.31 6.50
CA ASN A 47 7.38 -1.85 6.55
C ASN A 47 6.69 -1.74 5.19
N GLY A 48 6.48 -2.90 4.56
CA GLY A 48 5.78 -3.02 3.29
C GLY A 48 4.71 -4.11 3.33
N PHE A 49 3.75 -4.00 2.44
CA PHE A 49 2.67 -4.97 2.25
C PHE A 49 2.90 -5.72 0.93
N ILE A 50 2.83 -7.05 1.00
CA ILE A 50 2.78 -7.88 -0.20
C ILE A 50 1.35 -7.82 -0.72
N ILE A 51 1.19 -7.29 -1.92
CA ILE A 51 -0.13 -7.08 -2.54
C ILE A 51 -0.48 -8.15 -3.57
N GLY A 52 0.51 -8.91 -4.03
CA GLY A 52 0.30 -9.90 -5.08
C GLY A 52 1.59 -10.60 -5.49
N LEU A 53 1.38 -11.66 -6.26
CA LEU A 53 2.41 -12.36 -7.02
C LEU A 53 2.15 -12.09 -8.49
N ASP A 54 3.15 -11.57 -9.17
CA ASP A 54 3.21 -11.42 -10.61
C ASP A 54 3.57 -12.75 -11.30
N ASP A 55 2.85 -13.82 -10.92
CA ASP A 55 2.82 -15.07 -11.68
C ASP A 55 1.69 -14.91 -12.68
N SER A 56 2.01 -14.47 -13.90
CA SER A 56 1.04 -14.28 -14.97
C SER A 56 0.44 -15.64 -15.39
N LYS A 57 -0.55 -16.13 -14.63
CA LYS A 57 -1.41 -17.25 -15.00
C LYS A 57 -2.84 -16.74 -15.14
N LEU A 58 -3.19 -16.30 -16.35
CA LEU A 58 -4.59 -16.18 -16.76
C LEU A 58 -4.86 -16.86 -18.10
N SER A 59 -3.91 -16.84 -19.05
CA SER A 59 -3.84 -17.76 -20.21
C SER A 59 -2.55 -17.49 -20.99
N GLY A 60 -1.92 -18.53 -21.56
CA GLY A 60 -0.74 -18.38 -22.45
C GLY A 60 0.62 -18.68 -21.81
N ARG A 61 1.70 -18.38 -22.55
CA ARG A 61 3.09 -18.61 -22.11
C ARG A 61 3.41 -17.74 -20.89
N ARG A 62 4.12 -18.31 -19.91
CA ARG A 62 4.63 -17.56 -18.76
C ARG A 62 5.48 -16.39 -19.25
N LYS A 63 5.17 -15.17 -18.79
CA LYS A 63 5.97 -13.97 -19.05
C LYS A 63 6.79 -13.67 -17.80
N SER A 64 8.06 -13.33 -18.00
CA SER A 64 9.01 -12.95 -16.95
C SER A 64 9.07 -11.43 -16.75
N VAL A 65 8.09 -10.68 -17.26
CA VAL A 65 8.09 -9.21 -17.22
C VAL A 65 6.98 -8.76 -16.27
N PRO A 66 7.25 -7.80 -15.36
CA PRO A 66 6.27 -7.35 -14.40
C PRO A 66 5.02 -6.76 -15.08
N ASN A 67 3.84 -7.31 -14.76
CA ASN A 67 2.54 -6.87 -15.29
C ASN A 67 1.64 -6.22 -14.23
N ASN A 68 1.96 -6.31 -12.93
CA ASN A 68 0.95 -6.04 -11.89
C ASN A 68 1.15 -4.70 -11.15
N ILE A 69 1.82 -3.71 -11.76
CA ILE A 69 1.90 -2.33 -11.22
C ILE A 69 0.50 -1.71 -11.09
N ASP A 70 -0.40 -1.97 -12.04
CA ASP A 70 -1.76 -1.43 -11.99
C ASP A 70 -2.57 -2.00 -10.83
N ASP A 71 -2.38 -3.29 -10.50
CA ASP A 71 -2.97 -3.90 -9.31
C ASP A 71 -2.46 -3.22 -8.03
N ALA A 72 -1.18 -2.83 -8.02
CA ALA A 72 -0.60 -2.08 -6.91
C ALA A 72 -1.24 -0.71 -6.72
N LYS A 73 -1.44 0.02 -7.81
CA LYS A 73 -2.14 1.30 -7.81
C LYS A 73 -3.58 1.15 -7.35
N ALA A 74 -4.29 0.13 -7.85
CA ALA A 74 -5.66 -0.17 -7.44
C ALA A 74 -5.76 -0.48 -5.94
N TYR A 75 -4.83 -1.26 -5.40
CA TYR A 75 -4.75 -1.53 -3.96
C TYR A 75 -4.49 -0.25 -3.16
N ILE A 76 -3.55 0.59 -3.60
CA ILE A 76 -3.26 1.87 -2.95
C ILE A 76 -4.51 2.75 -2.92
N ASP A 77 -5.22 2.87 -4.03
CA ASP A 77 -6.44 3.66 -4.14
C ASP A 77 -7.53 3.17 -3.20
N TRP A 78 -7.76 1.86 -3.16
CA TRP A 78 -8.69 1.25 -2.22
C TRP A 78 -8.26 1.52 -0.76
N SER A 79 -6.97 1.40 -0.45
CA SER A 79 -6.46 1.62 0.91
C SER A 79 -6.62 3.07 1.37
N ILE A 80 -6.42 4.04 0.48
CA ILE A 80 -6.60 5.48 0.76
C ILE A 80 -8.09 5.74 0.99
N LYS A 81 -8.96 5.25 0.10
CA LYS A 81 -10.41 5.41 0.22
C LYS A 81 -10.93 4.88 1.56
N LEU A 82 -10.50 3.69 1.97
CA LEU A 82 -10.88 3.11 3.26
C LEU A 82 -10.41 3.95 4.45
N ARG A 83 -9.23 4.55 4.38
CA ARG A 83 -8.74 5.44 5.44
C ARG A 83 -9.61 6.69 5.52
N GLU A 84 -9.91 7.33 4.40
CA GLU A 84 -10.78 8.51 4.36
C GLU A 84 -12.18 8.24 4.89
N GLU A 85 -12.78 7.09 4.53
CA GLU A 85 -14.09 6.68 5.04
C GLU A 85 -14.07 6.47 6.56
N LYS A 86 -13.00 5.88 7.09
CA LYS A 86 -12.80 5.76 8.54
C LYS A 86 -12.71 7.12 9.23
N THR A 87 -11.95 8.07 8.68
CA THR A 87 -11.83 9.42 9.26
C THR A 87 -13.16 10.18 9.20
N LYS A 88 -13.93 10.04 8.11
CA LYS A 88 -15.25 10.67 7.95
C LYS A 88 -16.30 10.12 8.92
N ASN A 89 -16.16 8.85 9.33
CA ASN A 89 -17.07 8.21 10.28
C ASN A 89 -16.72 8.45 11.76
N VAL A 90 -15.62 9.15 12.07
CA VAL A 90 -15.36 9.68 13.41
C VAL A 90 -16.24 10.91 13.60
N LYS A 91 -17.42 10.73 14.22
CA LYS A 91 -18.26 11.86 14.65
C LYS A 91 -17.42 12.80 15.52
N PRO A 92 -17.52 14.14 15.35
CA PRO A 92 -16.90 15.05 16.30
C PRO A 92 -17.49 14.77 17.67
N ASP A 93 -16.63 14.59 18.68
CA ASP A 93 -17.05 14.59 20.08
C ASP A 93 -17.75 15.91 20.35
N ILE A 94 -19.08 15.91 20.33
CA ILE A 94 -19.87 17.05 20.77
C ILE A 94 -19.52 17.22 22.26
N PRO A 95 -18.88 18.33 22.67
CA PRO A 95 -18.55 18.52 24.07
C PRO A 95 -19.85 18.47 24.86
N LYS A 96 -19.97 17.53 25.81
CA LYS A 96 -21.12 17.50 26.71
C LYS A 96 -21.23 18.88 27.38
N PRO A 97 -22.40 19.53 27.35
CA PRO A 97 -22.55 20.85 27.95
C PRO A 97 -22.18 20.77 29.44
N GLN A 98 -21.16 21.55 29.84
CA GLN A 98 -20.80 21.70 31.24
C GLN A 98 -22.01 22.28 31.98
N ARG A 99 -22.58 21.49 32.89
CA ARG A 99 -23.60 21.98 33.84
C ARG A 99 -22.98 23.13 34.62
N THR A 100 -23.40 24.35 34.31
CA THR A 100 -23.15 25.53 35.15
C THR A 100 -23.73 25.23 36.53
N LYS A 101 -22.86 25.07 37.53
CA LYS A 101 -23.28 24.95 38.92
C LYS A 101 -23.98 26.26 39.29
N GLY A 102 -25.29 26.18 39.42
CA GLY A 102 -26.13 27.24 39.93
C GLY A 102 -25.62 27.73 41.29
N ARG A 103 -25.46 29.05 41.36
CA ARG A 103 -25.34 29.91 42.53
C ARG A 103 -26.19 29.42 43.70
N LYS A 104 -25.59 29.24 44.89
CA LYS A 104 -26.32 29.28 46.15
C LYS A 104 -26.10 30.66 46.80
N ILE A 105 -27.24 31.22 47.20
CA ILE A 105 -27.46 32.50 47.86
C ILE A 105 -27.03 32.37 49.33
#